data_AF-A0A544ZF58-F1
#
_entry.id   AF-A0A544ZF58-F1
#
_cell.length_a   1.000
_cell.length_b   1.000
_cell.length_c   1.000
_cell.angle_alpha   90.00
_cell.angle_beta   90.00
_cell.angle_gamma   90.00
#
_symmetry.space_group_name_H-M   'P 1'
#
loop_
_entity.id
_entity.type
_entity.pdbx_description
1 polymer ?
#
loop_
_entity_poly.entity_id
_entity_poly.type
_entity_poly.pdbx_seq_one_letter_code
_entity_poly.pdbx_strand_id
1 'polypeptide(L)'
;MRLLALPVTLIVIAVLVYLLVTLARGGKPASRREAAGSPHWETDTVMENGWTLIVVRKVAPGPNGPMELTRQTVRAIRDDDPDWDERYREGMLEARNRVSTLEIESG
;
A
#
# COMPACT_ATOMS: atom_id res chain seq x y z
N MET A 1 -15.91 -55.23 -5.08
CA MET A 1 -14.92 -54.13 -5.17
C MET A 1 -15.39 -52.92 -5.99
N ARG A 2 -16.42 -53.02 -6.86
CA ARG A 2 -16.93 -51.88 -7.65
C ARG A 2 -17.97 -51.00 -6.94
N LEU A 3 -18.70 -51.55 -5.96
CA LEU A 3 -19.75 -50.84 -5.21
C LEU A 3 -19.22 -49.75 -4.27
N LEU A 4 -17.99 -49.90 -3.77
CA LEU A 4 -17.31 -48.88 -2.93
C LEU A 4 -16.57 -47.82 -3.75
N ALA A 5 -16.32 -48.06 -5.04
CA ALA A 5 -15.65 -47.08 -5.90
C ALA A 5 -16.55 -45.87 -6.15
N LEU A 6 -17.85 -46.10 -6.35
CA LEU A 6 -18.83 -45.06 -6.68
C LEU A 6 -18.98 -43.98 -5.58
N PRO A 7 -19.17 -44.33 -4.29
CA PRO A 7 -19.22 -43.31 -3.23
C PRO A 7 -17.86 -42.61 -3.03
N VAL A 8 -16.75 -43.33 -3.16
CA VAL A 8 -15.40 -42.73 -3.03
C VAL A 8 -15.14 -41.72 -4.15
N THR A 9 -15.50 -42.06 -5.39
CA THR A 9 -15.38 -41.14 -6.52
C THR A 9 -16.23 -39.88 -6.33
N LEU A 10 -17.45 -40.01 -5.81
CA LEU A 10 -18.30 -38.85 -5.51
C LEU A 10 -17.70 -37.95 -4.43
N ILE A 11 -17.10 -38.51 -3.38
CA ILE A 11 -16.41 -37.74 -2.34
C ILE A 11 -15.22 -36.99 -2.93
N VAL A 12 -14.41 -37.65 -3.76
CA VAL A 12 -13.24 -37.02 -4.40
C VAL A 12 -13.67 -35.86 -5.30
N ILE A 13 -14.74 -36.03 -6.09
CA ILE A 13 -15.29 -34.97 -6.93
C ILE A 13 -15.79 -33.80 -6.07
N ALA A 14 -16.51 -34.08 -4.97
CA ALA A 14 -17.00 -33.05 -4.07
C ALA A 14 -15.85 -32.25 -3.41
N VAL A 15 -14.77 -32.92 -3.00
CA VAL A 15 -13.57 -32.27 -2.46
C VAL A 15 -12.88 -31.42 -3.52
N LEU A 16 -12.76 -31.91 -4.75
CA LEU A 16 -12.19 -31.16 -5.87
C LEU A 16 -13.01 -29.90 -6.16
N VAL A 17 -14.34 -30.02 -6.24
CA VAL A 17 -15.24 -28.87 -6.46
C VAL A 17 -15.15 -27.89 -5.29
N TYR A 18 -15.12 -28.38 -4.06
CA TYR A 18 -14.93 -27.53 -2.89
C TYR A 18 -13.60 -26.76 -2.95
N LEU A 19 -12.50 -27.45 -3.28
CA LEU A 19 -11.19 -26.82 -3.46
C LEU A 19 -11.21 -25.77 -4.58
N LEU A 20 -11.83 -26.09 -5.72
CA LEU A 20 -11.96 -25.18 -6.85
C LEU A 20 -12.81 -23.94 -6.51
N VAL A 21 -13.89 -24.12 -5.74
CA VAL A 21 -14.72 -23.03 -5.23
C VAL A 21 -13.95 -22.20 -4.21
N THR A 22 -13.17 -22.82 -3.30
CA THR A 22 -12.32 -22.09 -2.36
C THR A 22 -11.18 -21.35 -3.04
N LEU A 23 -10.64 -21.88 -4.14
CA LEU A 23 -9.60 -21.22 -4.93
C LEU A 23 -10.18 -20.09 -5.79
N ALA A 24 -11.36 -20.28 -6.37
CA ALA A 24 -12.07 -19.25 -7.14
C ALA A 24 -12.61 -18.13 -6.23
N ARG A 25 -13.03 -18.44 -5.00
CA ARG A 25 -13.45 -17.45 -3.99
C ARG A 25 -12.26 -16.83 -3.24
N GLY A 26 -11.18 -17.58 -3.05
CA GLY A 26 -9.93 -17.19 -2.39
C GLY A 26 -8.91 -16.54 -3.33
N GLY A 27 -9.14 -16.56 -4.65
CA GLY A 27 -8.34 -15.89 -5.68
C GLY A 27 -8.53 -14.38 -5.75
N LYS A 28 -9.10 -13.75 -4.71
CA LYS A 28 -8.88 -12.33 -4.45
C LYS A 28 -7.59 -12.25 -3.63
N PRO A 29 -6.51 -11.67 -4.17
CA PRO A 29 -5.19 -11.79 -3.59
C PRO A 29 -5.24 -11.42 -2.11
N ALA A 30 -4.75 -12.32 -1.27
CA ALA A 30 -4.64 -12.14 0.16
C ALA A 30 -3.78 -10.92 0.54
N SER A 31 -3.08 -10.29 -0.42
CA SER A 31 -2.43 -8.99 -0.25
C SER A 31 -3.39 -7.81 -0.11
N ARG A 32 -4.67 -7.91 -0.50
CA ARG A 32 -5.62 -6.79 -0.35
C ARG A 32 -6.18 -6.68 1.08
N ARG A 33 -6.11 -7.74 1.90
CA ARG A 33 -6.63 -7.70 3.28
C ARG A 33 -5.63 -7.10 4.27
N GLU A 34 -4.33 -7.14 3.95
CA GLU A 34 -3.31 -6.29 4.58
C GLU A 34 -3.34 -4.85 4.03
N ALA A 35 -3.81 -4.65 2.79
CA ALA A 35 -4.02 -3.33 2.20
C ALA A 35 -5.31 -2.61 2.67
N ALA A 36 -6.07 -3.16 3.62
CA ALA A 36 -6.97 -2.37 4.44
C ALA A 36 -6.21 -1.78 5.65
N GLY A 37 -5.01 -1.26 5.38
CA GLY A 37 -4.11 -0.69 6.39
C GLY A 37 -4.76 0.46 7.14
N SER A 38 -4.38 0.65 8.40
CA SER A 38 -4.72 1.87 9.12
C SER A 38 -4.20 3.10 8.36
N PRO A 39 -4.84 4.26 8.53
CA PRO A 39 -4.27 5.51 8.04
C PRO A 39 -2.83 5.64 8.55
N HIS A 40 -1.88 5.84 7.64
CA HIS A 40 -0.47 5.98 7.96
C HIS A 40 0.12 7.18 7.22
N TRP A 41 1.20 7.71 7.76
CA TRP A 41 1.99 8.77 7.16
C TRP A 41 3.08 8.19 6.28
N GLU A 42 3.26 8.77 5.11
CA GLU A 42 4.33 8.41 4.18
C GLU A 42 4.97 9.66 3.58
N THR A 43 6.20 9.51 3.11
CA THR A 43 6.89 10.55 2.33
C THR A 43 6.55 10.38 0.86
N ASP A 44 6.33 11.50 0.17
CA ASP A 44 6.13 11.54 -1.27
C ASP A 44 6.92 12.71 -1.89
N THR A 45 7.25 12.59 -3.16
CA THR A 45 7.95 13.62 -3.93
C THR A 45 7.08 14.03 -5.10
N VAL A 46 6.70 15.30 -5.14
CA VAL A 46 5.89 15.88 -6.21
C VAL A 46 6.76 16.85 -7.00
N MET A 47 6.80 16.69 -8.33
CA MET A 47 7.48 17.63 -9.22
C MET A 47 6.42 18.43 -9.99
N GLU A 48 6.36 19.74 -9.74
CA GLU A 48 5.41 20.62 -10.40
C GLU A 48 5.97 22.03 -10.59
N ASN A 49 5.67 22.66 -11.73
CA ASN A 49 6.00 24.06 -12.01
C ASN A 49 7.48 24.44 -11.83
N GLY A 50 8.41 23.51 -12.08
CA GLY A 50 9.86 23.74 -11.89
C GLY A 50 10.31 23.60 -10.44
N TRP A 51 9.51 22.96 -9.59
CA TRP A 51 9.83 22.68 -8.20
C TRP A 51 9.70 21.20 -7.88
N THR A 52 10.68 20.70 -7.14
CA THR A 52 10.63 19.42 -6.44
C THR A 52 10.16 19.68 -5.02
N LEU A 53 8.96 19.20 -4.72
CA LEU A 53 8.32 19.28 -3.41
C LEU A 53 8.45 17.95 -2.69
N ILE A 54 9.12 17.96 -1.55
CA ILE A 54 9.16 16.82 -0.63
C ILE A 54 8.03 17.02 0.36
N VAL A 55 7.08 16.09 0.35
CA VAL A 55 5.88 16.17 1.18
C VAL A 55 5.74 14.94 2.06
N VAL A 56 5.03 15.12 3.17
CA VAL A 56 4.53 14.01 3.98
C VAL A 56 3.01 14.01 3.88
N ARG A 57 2.42 12.87 3.58
CA ARG A 57 0.98 12.73 3.43
C ARG A 57 0.44 11.60 4.29
N LYS A 58 -0.78 11.80 4.81
CA LYS A 58 -1.52 10.74 5.49
C LYS A 58 -2.40 10.06 4.47
N VAL A 59 -2.18 8.77 4.25
CA VAL A 59 -2.94 7.96 3.30
C VAL A 59 -3.77 6.93 4.03
N ALA A 60 -4.98 6.69 3.53
CA ALA A 60 -5.86 5.63 3.99
C ALA A 60 -6.34 4.77 2.81
N PRO A 61 -6.71 3.50 3.01
CA PRO A 61 -7.31 2.70 1.96
C PRO A 61 -8.65 3.28 1.51
N GLY A 62 -8.80 3.51 0.21
CA GLY A 62 -10.03 3.96 -0.43
C GLY A 62 -10.59 2.93 -1.41
N PRO A 63 -11.85 3.11 -1.87
CA PRO A 63 -12.51 2.17 -2.78
C PRO A 63 -11.80 2.03 -4.14
N ASN A 64 -11.04 3.05 -4.56
CA ASN A 64 -10.33 3.10 -5.84
C ASN A 64 -8.80 3.05 -5.69
N GLY A 65 -8.28 2.74 -4.49
CA GLY A 65 -6.86 2.82 -4.16
C GLY A 65 -6.59 3.71 -2.94
N PRO A 66 -5.31 3.98 -2.61
CA PRO A 66 -4.96 4.90 -1.53
C PRO A 66 -5.62 6.27 -1.72
N MET A 67 -6.26 6.76 -0.66
CA MET A 67 -6.87 8.07 -0.57
C MET A 67 -6.02 8.94 0.35
N GLU A 68 -5.60 10.10 -0.15
CA GLU A 68 -4.92 11.11 0.66
C GLU A 68 -5.93 11.80 1.58
N LEU A 69 -5.64 11.83 2.88
CA LEU A 69 -6.45 12.50 3.90
C LEU A 69 -5.93 13.92 4.18
N THR A 70 -4.61 14.08 4.20
CA THR A 70 -3.94 15.36 4.43
C THR A 70 -2.49 15.32 3.96
N ARG A 71 -1.89 16.48 3.71
CA ARG A 71 -0.49 16.64 3.28
C ARG A 71 0.18 17.83 3.95
N GLN A 72 1.49 17.74 4.13
CA GLN A 72 2.36 18.83 4.57
C GLN A 72 3.59 18.86 3.68
N THR A 73 3.95 20.03 3.16
CA THR A 73 5.22 20.21 2.44
C THR A 73 6.34 20.40 3.46
N VAL A 74 7.34 19.54 3.39
CA VAL A 74 8.53 19.61 4.23
C VAL A 74 9.56 20.53 3.59
N ARG A 75 9.79 20.37 2.29
CA ARG A 75 10.76 21.19 1.56
C ARG A 75 10.31 21.42 0.12
N ALA A 76 10.64 22.59 -0.39
CA ALA A 76 10.53 22.94 -1.80
C ALA A 76 11.93 23.28 -2.33
N ILE A 77 12.32 22.66 -3.43
CA ILE A 77 13.62 22.82 -4.08
C ILE A 77 13.34 23.19 -5.53
N ARG A 78 14.01 24.20 -6.07
CA ARG A 78 13.86 24.50 -7.49
C ARG A 78 14.52 23.40 -8.31
N ASP A 79 13.92 23.02 -9.43
CA ASP A 79 14.48 21.96 -10.28
C ASP A 79 15.82 22.38 -10.94
N ASP A 80 16.10 23.68 -11.02
CA ASP A 80 17.35 24.26 -11.53
C ASP A 80 18.37 24.60 -10.41
N ASP A 81 18.13 24.17 -9.17
CA ASP A 81 19.02 24.42 -8.05
C ASP A 81 20.36 23.67 -8.24
N PRO A 82 21.52 24.36 -8.19
CA PRO A 82 22.82 23.70 -8.37
C PRO A 82 23.16 22.71 -7.24
N ASP A 83 22.55 22.87 -6.07
CA ASP A 83 22.73 21.99 -4.90
C ASP A 83 21.53 21.04 -4.72
N TRP A 84 20.71 20.83 -5.77
CA TRP A 84 19.46 20.07 -5.70
C TRP A 84 19.62 18.71 -5.00
N ASP A 85 20.65 17.94 -5.36
CA ASP A 85 20.88 16.60 -4.80
C ASP A 85 21.10 16.61 -3.28
N GLU A 86 21.90 17.56 -2.78
CA GLU A 86 22.13 17.72 -1.34
C GLU A 86 20.85 18.14 -0.64
N ARG A 87 20.20 19.18 -1.16
CA ARG A 87 18.95 19.71 -0.60
C ARG A 87 17.85 18.66 -0.58
N TYR A 88 17.80 17.79 -1.59
CA TYR A 88 16.85 16.70 -1.70
C TYR A 88 17.12 15.63 -0.65
N ARG A 89 18.38 15.19 -0.49
CA ARG A 89 18.76 14.23 0.55
C ARG A 89 18.47 14.75 1.95
N GLU A 90 18.83 15.99 2.24
CA GLU A 90 18.50 16.64 3.51
C GLU A 90 16.99 16.69 3.74
N GLY A 91 16.23 17.14 2.74
CA GLY A 91 14.77 17.21 2.83
C GLY A 91 14.12 15.84 3.02
N MET A 92 14.66 14.78 2.42
CA MET A 92 14.19 13.41 2.63
C MET A 92 14.48 12.91 4.05
N LEU A 93 15.64 13.25 4.63
CA LEU A 93 15.94 12.93 6.03
C LEU A 93 14.98 13.66 6.98
N GLU A 94 14.74 14.95 6.72
CA GLU A 94 13.78 15.77 7.45
C GLU A 94 12.36 15.18 7.36
N ALA A 95 11.93 14.76 6.16
CA ALA A 95 10.63 14.17 5.93
C ALA A 95 10.44 12.82 6.65
N ARG A 96 11.46 11.96 6.68
CA ARG A 96 11.43 10.69 7.43
C ARG A 96 11.29 10.92 8.93
N ASN A 97 12.04 11.89 9.47
CA ASN A 97 11.89 12.28 10.87
C ASN A 97 10.47 12.81 11.14
N ARG A 98 9.95 13.63 10.23
CA ARG A 98 8.58 14.18 10.34
C ARG A 98 7.51 13.09 10.31
N VAL A 99 7.61 12.10 9.41
CA VAL A 99 6.71 10.93 9.38
C VAL A 99 6.73 10.22 10.74
N SER A 100 7.92 9.98 11.30
CA SER A 100 8.06 9.27 12.58
C SER A 100 7.40 10.04 13.72
N THR A 101 7.56 11.36 13.76
CA THR A 101 6.91 12.23 14.75
C THR A 101 5.39 12.22 14.58
N LEU A 102 4.90 12.35 13.34
CA LEU A 102 3.47 12.38 13.03
C LEU A 102 2.77 11.06 13.35
N GLU A 103 3.44 9.92 13.17
CA GLU A 103 2.92 8.61 13.58
C GLU A 103 2.75 8.53 15.09
N ILE A 104 3.73 9.02 15.88
CA ILE A 104 3.65 9.07 17.35
C ILE A 104 2.51 9.99 17.80
N GLU A 105 2.32 11.14 17.15
CA GLU A 105 1.23 12.08 17.45
C GLU A 105 -0.16 11.52 17.08
N SER A 106 -0.22 10.54 16.17
CA SER A 106 -1.47 9.97 15.64
C SER A 106 -1.96 8.73 16.37
N GLY A 107 -1.10 8.07 17.15
CA GLY A 107 -1.39 6.83 17.89
C GLY A 107 -1.79 7.07 19.34
#